data_AF-A0AAP6HHS8-F1
#
_entry.id   AF-A0AAP6HHS8-F1
#
_cell.length_a   1.000
_cell.length_b   1.000
_cell.length_c   1.000
_cell.angle_alpha   90.00
_cell.angle_beta   90.00
_cell.angle_gamma   90.00
#
_symmetry.space_group_name_H-M   'P 1'
#
loop_
_entity.id
_entity.type
_entity.pdbx_description
1 polymer ?
#
loop_
_entity_poly.entity_id
_entity_poly.type
_entity_poly.pdbx_seq_one_letter_code
_entity_poly.pdbx_strand_id
1 'polypeptide(L)' 'MYSLDGKLLSSSRVSSGKSINISHLAKGNYIVTVQDNYNKISRKIIKK' A
#
# COMPACT_ATOMS: atom_id res chain seq x y z
N MET A 1 -2.99 -2.06 -1.29
CA MET A 1 -2.44 -2.17 0.08
C MET A 1 -3.19 -3.27 0.80
N TYR A 2 -2.45 -4.23 1.32
CA TYR A 2 -2.97 -5.45 1.88
C TYR A 2 -2.59 -5.57 3.34
N SER A 3 -3.46 -6.20 4.12
CA SER A 3 -3.13 -6.72 5.44
C SER A 3 -2.28 -8.00 5.33
N LEU A 4 -1.75 -8.49 6.45
CA LEU A 4 -0.90 -9.69 6.47
C LEU A 4 -1.66 -10.97 6.12
N ASP A 5 -2.96 -11.01 6.38
CA ASP A 5 -3.90 -12.07 5.97
C ASP A 5 -4.30 -11.97 4.48
N GLY A 6 -3.75 -11.01 3.74
CA GLY A 6 -3.96 -10.89 2.29
C GLY A 6 -5.24 -10.14 1.89
N LYS A 7 -5.99 -9.58 2.84
CA LYS A 7 -7.17 -8.77 2.55
C LYS A 7 -6.77 -7.42 1.93
N LEU A 8 -7.42 -7.04 0.84
CA LEU A 8 -7.27 -5.71 0.25
C LEU A 8 -7.92 -4.66 1.17
N LEU A 9 -7.12 -3.73 1.68
CA LEU A 9 -7.60 -2.66 2.56
C LEU A 9 -7.76 -1.32 1.83
N SER A 10 -6.89 -1.04 0.86
CA SER A 10 -6.92 0.20 0.11
C SER A 10 -6.32 0.01 -1.28
N SER A 11 -6.95 0.63 -2.27
CA SER A 11 -6.48 0.67 -3.65
C SER A 11 -6.73 2.05 -4.23
N SER A 12 -5.72 2.64 -4.85
CA SER A 12 -5.83 3.95 -5.49
C SER A 12 -4.82 4.05 -6.62
N ARG A 13 -5.20 4.72 -7.71
CA ARG A 13 -4.26 5.11 -8.76
C ARG A 13 -3.54 6.37 -8.30
N VAL A 14 -2.22 6.36 -8.36
CA VAL A 14 -1.38 7.50 -8.02
C VAL A 14 -0.44 7.83 -9.16
N SER A 15 -0.23 9.13 -9.39
CA SER A 15 0.79 9.60 -10.32
C SER A 15 2.18 9.49 -9.68
N SER A 16 3.20 9.36 -10.52
CA SER A 16 4.60 9.33 -10.06
C SER A 16 4.92 10.54 -9.17
N GLY A 17 5.62 10.29 -8.06
CA GLY A 17 5.99 11.32 -7.07
C GLY A 17 4.85 11.79 -6.14
N LYS A 18 3.63 11.24 -6.26
CA LYS A 18 2.52 11.54 -5.34
C LYS A 18 2.47 10.52 -4.20
N SER A 19 1.96 10.98 -3.05
CA SER A 19 1.76 10.16 -1.85
C SER A 19 0.30 9.75 -1.68
N ILE A 20 0.08 8.64 -0.97
CA ILE A 20 -1.25 8.19 -0.55
C ILE A 20 -1.41 8.50 0.92
N ASN A 21 -2.55 9.08 1.30
CA ASN A 21 -2.89 9.25 2.70
C ASN A 21 -3.30 7.89 3.30
N ILE A 22 -2.61 7.49 4.37
CA ILE A 22 -2.86 6.25 5.10
C ILE A 22 -3.25 6.50 6.55
N SER A 23 -3.74 7.70 6.91
CA SER A 23 -4.07 8.03 8.31
C SER A 23 -5.31 7.30 8.83
N HIS A 24 -6.21 6.88 7.95
CA HIS A 24 -7.40 6.08 8.31
C HIS A 24 -7.08 4.63 8.69
N LEU A 25 -5.87 4.12 8.39
CA LEU A 25 -5.48 2.76 8.74
C LEU A 25 -5.09 2.68 10.21
N ALA A 26 -5.44 1.57 10.86
CA ALA A 26 -4.98 1.28 12.21
C ALA A 26 -3.44 1.14 12.26
N LYS A 27 -2.87 1.15 13.47
CA LYS A 27 -1.46 0.79 13.66
C LYS A 27 -1.26 -0.67 13.31
N GLY A 28 -0.16 -1.01 12.64
CA GLY A 28 0.08 -2.40 12.23
C GLY A 28 1.01 -2.57 11.04
N ASN A 29 1.11 -3.82 10.61
CA ASN A 29 1.94 -4.25 9.49
C ASN A 29 1.10 -4.32 8.21
N TYR A 30 1.65 -3.82 7.11
CA TYR A 30 0.97 -3.77 5.82
C TYR A 30 1.89 -4.14 4.68
N ILE A 31 1.33 -4.74 3.64
CA ILE A 31 2.00 -4.96 2.36
C ILE A 31 1.48 -3.93 1.36
N VAL A 32 2.33 -3.03 0.91
CA VAL A 32 2.02 -2.07 -0.14
C VAL A 32 2.55 -2.62 -1.44
N THR A 33 1.65 -2.77 -2.41
CA THR A 33 2.00 -3.14 -3.78
C THR A 33 1.72 -1.96 -4.69
N VAL A 34 2.72 -1.55 -5.45
CA VAL A 34 2.62 -0.55 -6.52
C VAL A 34 2.88 -1.27 -7.83
N GLN A 35 2.01 -1.07 -8.80
CA GLN A 35 2.13 -1.69 -10.10
C GLN A 35 1.82 -0.65 -11.18
N ASP A 36 2.68 -0.60 -12.19
CA ASP A 36 2.42 0.04 -13.47
C ASP A 36 2.30 -1.04 -14.59
N ASN A 37 2.32 -0.62 -15.86
CA ASN A 37 2.19 -1.55 -16.98
C ASN A 37 3.38 -2.50 -17.16
N TYR A 38 4.53 -2.20 -16.56
CA TYR A 38 5.80 -2.90 -16.75
C TYR A 38 6.39 -3.44 -15.44
N ASN A 39 6.15 -2.76 -14.33
CA ASN A 39 6.79 -3.01 -13.05
C ASN A 39 5.77 -3.30 -11.97
N LYS A 40 6.09 -4.26 -11.11
CA LYS A 40 5.35 -4.53 -9.87
C LYS A 40 6.32 -4.57 -8.70
N ILE A 41 6.12 -3.69 -7.74
CA ILE A 41 6.96 -3.57 -6.54
C ILE A 41 6.07 -3.81 -5.33
N SER A 42 6.52 -4.65 -4.41
CA SER A 42 5.84 -4.87 -3.13
C SER A 42 6.78 -4.60 -1.97
N ARG A 43 6.29 -3.92 -0.93
CA ARG A 43 7.08 -3.58 0.26
C ARG A 43 6.25 -3.70 1.52
N LYS A 44 6.85 -4.31 2.54
CA LYS A 44 6.29 -4.33 3.89
C LYS A 44 6.56 -2.98 4.55
N ILE A 45 5.53 -2.42 5.18
CA ILE A 45 5.63 -1.21 6.00
C ILE A 45 5.03 -1.47 7.38
N ILE A 46 5.51 -0.72 8.37
CA ILE A 46 5.03 -0.75 9.75
C ILE A 46 4.49 0.63 10.07
N LYS A 47 3.18 0.74 10.33
CA LYS A 47 2.53 1.97 10.75
C LYS A 47 2.48 2.02 12.27
N LYS A 48 3.17 3.01 12.85
CA LYS A 48 3.26 3.25 14.30
C LYS A 48 2.14 4.13 14.82
#